data_AF-M7Z958-F1
#
_entry.id   AF-M7Z958-F1
#
_cell.length_a   1.000
_cell.length_b   1.000
_cell.length_c   1.000
_cell.angle_alpha   90.00
_cell.angle_beta   90.00
_cell.angle_gamma   90.00
#
_symmetry.space_group_name_H-M   'P 1'
#
loop_
_entity.id
_entity.type
_entity.pdbx_description
1 polymer ?
#
loop_
_entity_poly.entity_id
_entity_poly.type
_entity_poly.pdbx_seq_one_letter_code
_entity_poly.pdbx_strand_id
1 'polypeptide(L)'
;MRSSVQAQPMQLKLKAVYRLIVDNFLAASCVVVLVRLGPAEIISWLRPAHLFSAAAAAVVYLVLRPRAVYLIDYACFDTSPLARVPMASFIEHTKHTPTSSGRSARFMSRLLARSGLGEQTCLPEAHHCVPTHEYCTLDNARAEFELVVFSAIDDLLAKTGVTPDAIGVLVLN
;
A
#
# COMPACT_ATOMS: atom_id res chain seq x y z
N MET A 1 7.10 -57.64 -7.01
CA MET A 1 8.37 -57.32 -7.68
C MET A 1 9.17 -56.41 -6.75
N ARG A 2 9.93 -57.04 -5.82
CA ARG A 2 10.76 -56.37 -4.82
C ARG A 2 12.11 -56.05 -5.46
N SER A 3 12.53 -54.80 -5.41
CA SER A 3 13.93 -54.40 -5.60
C SER A 3 14.18 -53.17 -4.74
N SER A 4 14.56 -53.42 -3.49
CA SER A 4 15.30 -52.48 -2.68
C SER A 4 16.43 -53.26 -1.99
N VAL A 5 17.51 -52.55 -1.69
CA VAL A 5 18.59 -52.93 -0.76
C VAL A 5 19.74 -53.74 -1.39
N GLN A 6 20.75 -53.03 -1.92
CA GLN A 6 22.17 -53.14 -1.45
C GLN A 6 23.12 -52.30 -2.33
N ALA A 7 23.20 -51.00 -2.09
CA ALA A 7 24.35 -50.20 -2.52
C ALA A 7 24.51 -49.02 -1.55
N GLN A 8 25.00 -49.21 -0.32
CA GLN A 8 25.01 -48.06 0.61
C GLN A 8 26.02 -47.94 1.76
N PRO A 9 26.78 -48.94 2.25
CA PRO A 9 27.71 -48.67 3.36
C PRO A 9 29.08 -48.13 2.90
N MET A 10 29.64 -48.63 1.79
CA MET A 10 31.02 -48.33 1.39
C MET A 10 31.17 -46.97 0.69
N GLN A 11 30.21 -46.60 -0.15
CA GLN A 11 30.21 -45.32 -0.89
C GLN A 11 30.01 -44.10 0.04
N LEU A 12 29.19 -44.24 1.10
CA LEU A 12 29.04 -43.18 2.11
C LEU A 12 30.32 -42.99 2.92
N LYS A 13 30.98 -44.08 3.31
CA LYS A 13 32.25 -44.02 4.04
C LYS A 13 33.34 -43.34 3.21
N LEU A 14 33.42 -43.63 1.90
CA LEU A 14 34.39 -42.99 1.02
C LEU A 14 34.16 -41.49 0.86
N LYS A 15 32.89 -41.05 0.70
CA LYS A 15 32.57 -39.61 0.67
C LYS A 15 32.86 -38.89 1.98
N ALA A 16 32.63 -39.55 3.11
CA ALA A 16 32.94 -38.99 4.43
C ALA A 16 34.45 -38.84 4.63
N VAL A 17 35.23 -39.87 4.29
CA VAL A 17 36.70 -39.82 4.35
C VAL A 17 37.25 -38.77 3.38
N TYR A 18 36.71 -38.68 2.17
CA TYR A 18 37.11 -37.66 1.20
C TYR A 18 36.85 -36.24 1.72
N ARG A 19 35.67 -35.95 2.29
CA ARG A 19 35.41 -34.65 2.92
C ARG A 19 36.40 -34.38 4.04
N LEU A 20 36.63 -35.34 4.92
CA LEU A 20 37.52 -35.16 6.06
C LEU A 20 38.96 -34.85 5.63
N ILE A 21 39.43 -35.48 4.56
CA ILE A 21 40.75 -35.22 3.98
C ILE A 21 40.80 -33.82 3.36
N VAL A 22 39.81 -33.46 2.55
CA VAL A 22 39.75 -32.16 1.88
C VAL A 22 39.64 -31.02 2.90
N ASP A 23 38.77 -31.16 3.90
CA ASP A 23 38.57 -30.19 4.97
C ASP A 23 39.82 -30.04 5.83
N ASN A 24 40.50 -31.15 6.18
CA ASN A 24 41.77 -31.11 6.92
C ASN A 24 42.90 -30.49 6.09
N PHE A 25 42.94 -30.75 4.78
CA PHE A 25 43.95 -30.17 3.90
C PHE A 25 43.74 -28.67 3.72
N LEU A 26 42.49 -28.24 3.55
CA LEU A 26 42.10 -26.83 3.53
C LEU A 26 42.44 -26.15 4.85
N ALA A 27 42.08 -26.75 5.99
CA ALA A 27 42.41 -26.22 7.31
C ALA A 27 43.92 -26.11 7.53
N ALA A 28 44.70 -27.15 7.19
CA ALA A 28 46.15 -27.14 7.30
C ALA A 28 46.78 -26.08 6.38
N SER A 29 46.28 -25.91 5.16
CA SER A 29 46.75 -24.87 4.25
C SER A 29 46.44 -23.47 4.77
N CYS A 30 45.26 -23.23 5.33
CA CYS A 30 44.90 -21.98 6.01
C CYS A 30 45.84 -21.71 7.21
N VAL A 31 46.13 -22.71 8.03
CA VAL A 31 47.04 -22.57 9.18
C VAL A 31 48.47 -22.26 8.70
N VAL A 32 48.96 -22.93 7.65
CA VAL A 32 50.28 -22.65 7.08
C VAL A 32 50.34 -21.23 6.52
N VAL A 33 49.30 -20.79 5.81
CA VAL A 33 49.19 -19.40 5.32
C VAL A 33 49.15 -18.42 6.50
N LEU A 34 48.37 -18.68 7.54
CA LEU A 34 48.30 -17.87 8.76
C LEU A 34 49.59 -17.84 9.58
N VAL A 35 50.43 -18.88 9.51
CA VAL A 35 51.74 -18.94 10.19
C VAL A 35 52.84 -18.31 9.31
N ARG A 36 52.70 -18.37 7.98
CA ARG A 36 53.62 -17.76 7.01
C ARG A 36 53.42 -16.25 6.89
N LEU A 37 52.18 -15.77 6.96
CA LEU A 37 51.86 -14.35 7.10
C LEU A 37 52.06 -13.94 8.56
N GLY A 38 52.94 -12.98 8.83
CA GLY A 38 53.13 -12.47 10.19
C GLY A 38 51.86 -11.81 10.74
N PRO A 39 51.70 -11.68 12.07
CA PRO A 39 50.52 -11.06 12.68
C PRO A 39 50.26 -9.64 12.16
N ALA A 40 51.31 -8.90 11.78
CA ALA A 40 51.19 -7.57 11.17
C ALA A 40 50.55 -7.59 9.77
N GLU A 41 50.83 -8.61 8.96
CA GLU A 41 50.19 -8.76 7.64
C GLU A 41 48.74 -9.23 7.77
N ILE A 42 48.44 -10.16 8.67
CA ILE A 42 47.05 -10.58 8.93
C ILE A 42 46.19 -9.39 9.40
N ILE A 43 46.73 -8.55 10.29
CA ILE A 43 46.09 -7.30 10.74
C ILE A 43 45.94 -6.30 9.58
N SER A 44 46.85 -6.28 8.61
CA SER A 44 46.76 -5.39 7.44
C SER A 44 45.60 -5.77 6.52
N TRP A 45 45.23 -7.05 6.43
CA TRP A 45 44.07 -7.55 5.67
C TRP A 45 42.73 -7.45 6.42
N LEU A 46 42.74 -7.45 7.75
CA LEU A 46 41.53 -7.27 8.58
C LEU A 46 40.88 -5.90 8.35
N ARG A 47 41.68 -4.83 8.21
CA ARG A 47 41.17 -3.47 7.97
C ARG A 47 40.35 -3.33 6.68
N PRO A 48 40.84 -3.71 5.49
CA PRO A 48 40.03 -3.65 4.28
C PRO A 48 38.84 -4.61 4.33
N ALA A 49 38.97 -5.80 4.93
CA ALA A 49 37.85 -6.75 5.04
C ALA A 49 36.66 -6.19 5.83
N HIS A 50 36.91 -5.50 6.95
CA HIS A 50 35.85 -4.81 7.70
C HIS A 50 35.26 -3.62 6.95
N LEU A 51 36.06 -2.91 6.15
CA LEU A 51 35.55 -1.83 5.29
C LEU A 51 34.67 -2.37 4.17
N PHE A 52 35.05 -3.48 3.53
CA PHE A 52 34.25 -4.15 2.51
C PHE A 52 32.94 -4.70 3.08
N SER A 53 32.97 -5.33 4.25
CA SER A 53 31.75 -5.84 4.89
C SER A 53 30.83 -4.73 5.36
N ALA A 54 31.38 -3.64 5.92
CA ALA A 54 30.60 -2.46 6.29
C ALA A 54 30.00 -1.76 5.05
N ALA A 55 30.76 -1.64 3.96
CA ALA A 55 30.26 -1.10 2.70
C ALA A 55 29.15 -1.97 2.10
N ALA A 56 29.32 -3.29 2.08
CA ALA A 56 28.29 -4.22 1.63
C ALA A 56 27.02 -4.13 2.49
N ALA A 57 27.16 -4.08 3.82
CA ALA A 57 26.05 -3.89 4.74
C ALA A 57 25.33 -2.55 4.51
N ALA A 58 26.08 -1.46 4.28
CA ALA A 58 25.52 -0.15 3.97
C ALA A 58 24.76 -0.15 2.63
N VAL A 59 25.29 -0.78 1.59
CA VAL A 59 24.61 -0.94 0.30
C VAL A 59 23.33 -1.74 0.45
N VAL A 60 23.37 -2.87 1.15
CA VAL A 60 22.19 -3.70 1.44
C VAL A 60 21.14 -2.88 2.21
N TYR A 61 21.55 -2.13 3.23
CA TYR A 61 20.64 -1.25 3.97
C TYR A 61 20.01 -0.18 3.08
N LEU A 62 20.78 0.47 2.19
CA LEU A 62 20.28 1.49 1.29
C LEU A 62 19.35 0.95 0.18
N VAL A 63 19.50 -0.32 -0.20
CA VAL A 63 18.63 -0.97 -1.19
C VAL A 63 17.35 -1.48 -0.53
N LEU A 64 17.45 -2.02 0.69
CA LEU A 64 16.32 -2.59 1.44
C LEU A 64 15.50 -1.55 2.20
N ARG A 65 16.04 -0.34 2.44
CA ARG A 65 15.28 0.70 3.15
C ARG A 65 13.99 1.01 2.38
N PRO A 66 12.84 1.08 3.08
CA PRO A 66 11.61 1.56 2.47
C PRO A 66 11.83 2.92 1.84
N ARG A 67 11.37 3.09 0.60
CA ARG A 67 11.30 4.42 -0.02
C ARG A 67 10.13 5.17 0.62
N ALA A 68 10.40 6.37 1.09
CA ALA A 68 9.34 7.23 1.61
C ALA A 68 8.36 7.59 0.49
N VAL A 69 7.07 7.51 0.79
CA VAL A 69 5.99 7.94 -0.10
C VAL A 69 5.49 9.27 0.43
N TYR A 70 5.41 10.26 -0.45
CA TYR A 70 5.02 11.62 -0.10
C TYR A 70 3.73 11.99 -0.82
N LEU A 71 2.83 12.66 -0.11
CA LEU A 71 1.72 13.38 -0.73
C LEU A 71 2.27 14.67 -1.30
N ILE A 72 2.29 14.78 -2.63
CA ILE A 72 2.79 15.97 -3.33
C ILE A 72 1.70 17.04 -3.36
N ASP A 73 0.48 16.64 -3.72
CA ASP A 73 -0.65 17.54 -3.83
C ASP A 73 -1.99 16.79 -3.68
N TYR A 74 -3.07 17.54 -3.49
CA TYR A 74 -4.44 17.07 -3.43
C TYR A 74 -5.39 18.09 -4.08
N ALA A 75 -6.50 17.59 -4.60
CA ALA A 75 -7.65 18.36 -5.04
C ALA A 75 -8.92 17.70 -4.53
N CYS A 76 -9.94 18.52 -4.29
CA CYS A 76 -11.26 18.07 -3.87
C CYS A 76 -12.26 18.68 -4.84
N PHE A 77 -13.30 17.92 -5.19
CA PHE A 77 -14.43 18.48 -5.91
C PHE A 77 -15.14 19.52 -5.05
N ASP A 78 -15.27 20.74 -5.57
CA ASP A 78 -16.05 21.80 -4.95
C ASP A 78 -17.46 21.84 -5.56
N THR A 79 -18.45 21.51 -4.74
CA THR A 79 -19.85 21.48 -5.16
C THR A 79 -20.41 22.89 -5.30
N SER A 80 -21.27 23.12 -6.29
CA SER A 80 -22.03 24.36 -6.40
C SER A 80 -22.81 24.67 -5.10
N PRO A 81 -22.90 25.94 -4.66
CA PRO A 81 -23.74 26.32 -3.52
C PRO A 81 -25.22 25.94 -3.68
N LEU A 82 -25.66 25.70 -4.93
CA LEU A 82 -27.01 25.22 -5.24
C LEU A 82 -27.22 23.74 -4.85
N ALA A 83 -26.15 22.96 -4.69
CA ALA A 83 -26.19 21.56 -4.26
C ALA A 83 -26.37 21.38 -2.74
N ARG A 84 -26.42 22.50 -1.99
CA ARG A 84 -26.60 22.52 -0.53
C ARG A 84 -27.99 22.04 -0.13
N VAL A 85 -28.05 21.11 0.82
CA VAL A 85 -29.31 20.60 1.38
C VAL A 85 -29.39 20.90 2.89
N PRO A 86 -30.22 21.88 3.30
CA PRO A 86 -30.51 22.12 4.71
C PRO A 86 -31.07 20.85 5.39
N MET A 87 -30.78 20.67 6.68
CA MET A 87 -31.29 19.50 7.41
C MET A 87 -32.81 19.43 7.41
N ALA A 88 -33.49 20.58 7.45
CA ALA A 88 -34.94 20.66 7.34
C ALA A 88 -35.46 20.14 5.98
N SER A 89 -34.81 20.52 4.87
CA SER A 89 -35.15 20.05 3.53
C SER A 89 -34.97 18.54 3.41
N PHE A 90 -33.86 18.01 3.92
CA PHE A 90 -33.61 16.57 3.94
C PHE A 90 -34.68 15.82 4.76
N ILE A 91 -35.03 16.33 5.95
CA ILE A 91 -36.10 15.73 6.78
C ILE A 91 -37.45 15.78 6.06
N GLU A 92 -37.75 16.84 5.30
CA GLU A 92 -38.98 16.91 4.51
C GLU A 92 -38.98 15.91 3.37
N HIS A 93 -37.91 15.85 2.57
CA HIS A 93 -37.78 14.92 1.45
C HIS A 93 -37.92 13.46 1.92
N THR A 94 -37.34 13.12 3.08
CA THR A 94 -37.42 11.77 3.63
C THR A 94 -38.82 11.37 4.08
N LYS A 95 -39.76 12.30 4.31
CA LYS A 95 -41.17 11.96 4.59
C LYS A 95 -41.90 11.48 3.33
N HIS A 96 -41.43 11.86 2.14
CA HIS A 96 -41.99 11.42 0.86
C HIS A 96 -41.49 10.04 0.43
N THR A 97 -40.53 9.46 1.15
CA THR A 97 -40.05 8.10 0.88
C THR A 97 -41.10 7.07 1.35
N PRO A 98 -41.52 6.10 0.53
CA PRO A 98 -42.58 5.14 0.86
C PRO A 98 -42.34 4.34 2.14
N THR A 99 -41.07 4.10 2.49
CA THR A 99 -40.66 3.34 3.69
C THR A 99 -40.55 4.20 4.94
N SER A 100 -40.78 5.51 4.84
CA SER A 100 -40.61 6.45 5.93
C SER A 100 -41.86 6.55 6.80
N SER A 101 -41.77 5.99 8.00
CA SER A 101 -42.74 6.20 9.06
C SER A 101 -42.45 7.49 9.85
N GLY A 102 -43.44 8.04 10.54
CA GLY A 102 -43.21 9.13 11.50
C GLY A 102 -42.21 8.78 12.63
N ARG A 103 -42.04 7.48 12.94
CA ARG A 103 -41.02 7.02 13.90
C ARG A 103 -39.61 7.10 13.31
N SER A 104 -39.41 6.64 12.07
CA SER A 104 -38.12 6.69 11.39
C SER A 104 -37.71 8.13 11.07
N ALA A 105 -38.65 8.98 10.64
CA ALA A 105 -38.38 10.41 10.41
C ALA A 105 -37.91 11.12 11.69
N ARG A 106 -38.56 10.87 12.84
CA ARG A 106 -38.10 11.41 14.14
C ARG A 106 -36.74 10.86 14.57
N PHE A 107 -36.47 9.59 14.32
CA PHE A 107 -35.16 9.00 14.62
C PHE A 107 -34.06 9.65 13.78
N MET A 108 -34.28 9.74 12.46
CA MET A 108 -33.35 10.35 11.52
C MET A 108 -33.10 11.82 11.82
N SER A 109 -34.14 12.60 12.16
CA SER A 109 -33.99 14.00 12.60
C SER A 109 -33.08 14.14 13.83
N ARG A 110 -33.24 13.28 14.84
CA ARG A 110 -32.35 13.29 16.03
C ARG A 110 -30.93 12.85 15.70
N LEU A 111 -30.76 11.91 14.77
CA LEU A 111 -29.46 11.44 14.32
C LEU A 111 -28.73 12.56 13.56
N LEU A 112 -29.39 13.22 12.62
CA LEU A 112 -28.85 14.34 11.86
C LEU A 112 -28.42 15.48 12.80
N ALA A 113 -29.25 15.83 13.78
CA ALA A 113 -28.93 16.86 14.78
C ALA A 113 -27.69 16.57 15.63
N ARG A 114 -27.19 15.33 15.62
CA ARG A 114 -25.99 14.89 16.36
C ARG A 114 -24.88 14.37 15.46
N SER A 115 -25.04 14.47 14.14
CA SER A 115 -24.10 13.91 13.16
C SER A 115 -22.85 14.76 12.97
N GLY A 116 -22.86 16.02 13.42
CA GLY A 116 -21.81 16.99 13.13
C GLY A 116 -21.91 17.62 11.73
N LEU A 117 -22.92 17.25 10.94
CA LEU A 117 -23.21 17.89 9.66
C LEU A 117 -23.78 19.30 9.87
N GLY A 118 -23.29 20.25 9.08
CA GLY A 118 -23.76 21.63 9.09
C GLY A 118 -24.81 21.91 8.00
N GLU A 119 -25.43 23.09 8.06
CA GLU A 119 -26.40 23.56 7.07
C GLU A 119 -25.79 23.83 5.67
N GLN A 120 -24.47 23.72 5.54
CA GLN A 120 -23.72 23.83 4.28
C GLN A 120 -23.42 22.46 3.63
N THR A 121 -23.96 21.37 4.18
CA THR A 121 -23.75 20.04 3.61
C THR A 121 -24.41 19.94 2.25
N CYS A 122 -23.66 19.50 1.24
CA CYS A 122 -24.14 19.26 -0.11
C CYS A 122 -24.47 17.78 -0.32
N LEU A 123 -25.44 17.51 -1.18
CA LEU A 123 -25.80 16.17 -1.61
C LEU A 123 -25.88 16.12 -3.15
N PRO A 124 -25.68 14.93 -3.76
CA PRO A 124 -25.85 14.72 -5.19
C PRO A 124 -27.18 15.23 -5.72
N GLU A 125 -27.23 15.62 -6.99
CA GLU A 125 -28.41 16.23 -7.63
C GLU A 125 -29.70 15.41 -7.43
N ALA A 126 -29.59 14.07 -7.47
CA ALA A 126 -30.71 13.16 -7.21
C ALA A 126 -31.43 13.39 -5.87
N HIS A 127 -30.73 13.88 -4.84
CA HIS A 127 -31.30 14.18 -3.53
C HIS A 127 -32.14 15.46 -3.47
N HIS A 128 -32.05 16.30 -4.49
CA HIS A 128 -32.82 17.54 -4.61
C HIS A 128 -34.20 17.32 -5.22
N CYS A 129 -34.41 16.19 -5.92
CA CYS A 129 -35.69 15.83 -6.48
C CYS A 129 -36.63 15.25 -5.42
N VAL A 130 -37.94 15.53 -5.56
CA VAL A 130 -39.00 14.97 -4.71
C VAL A 130 -40.00 14.22 -5.61
N PRO A 131 -40.24 12.92 -5.37
CA PRO A 131 -39.70 12.10 -4.28
C PRO A 131 -38.30 11.54 -4.61
N THR A 132 -37.33 11.76 -3.71
CA THR A 132 -35.90 11.45 -3.93
C THR A 132 -35.61 10.01 -4.40
N HIS A 133 -36.34 9.03 -3.84
CA HIS A 133 -36.11 7.61 -4.13
C HIS A 133 -36.29 7.22 -5.61
N GLU A 134 -37.04 7.99 -6.41
CA GLU A 134 -37.21 7.75 -7.84
C GLU A 134 -35.96 8.14 -8.65
N TYR A 135 -35.15 9.05 -8.12
CA TYR A 135 -33.98 9.62 -8.79
C TYR A 135 -32.66 9.02 -8.30
N CYS A 136 -32.66 8.27 -7.19
CA CYS A 136 -31.49 7.53 -6.71
C CYS A 136 -31.25 6.24 -7.55
N THR A 137 -31.04 6.40 -8.85
CA THR A 137 -30.75 5.33 -9.80
C THR A 137 -29.25 5.11 -9.96
N LEU A 138 -28.84 3.95 -10.51
CA LEU A 138 -27.44 3.68 -10.82
C LEU A 138 -26.88 4.64 -11.87
N ASP A 139 -27.70 5.06 -12.84
CA ASP A 139 -27.27 6.00 -13.90
C ASP A 139 -26.96 7.38 -13.31
N ASN A 140 -27.82 7.89 -12.42
CA ASN A 140 -27.57 9.16 -11.75
C ASN A 140 -26.37 9.07 -10.79
N ALA A 141 -26.20 7.94 -10.09
CA ALA A 141 -25.02 7.72 -9.25
C ALA A 141 -23.72 7.68 -10.07
N ARG A 142 -23.74 7.08 -11.27
CA ARG A 142 -22.60 7.09 -12.18
C ARG A 142 -22.30 8.49 -12.71
N ALA A 143 -23.32 9.24 -13.12
CA ALA A 143 -23.15 10.61 -13.59
C ALA A 143 -22.52 11.52 -12.51
N GLU A 144 -23.00 11.41 -11.27
CA GLU A 144 -22.40 12.12 -10.13
C GLU A 144 -20.94 11.69 -9.91
N PHE A 145 -20.66 10.39 -9.92
CA PHE A 145 -19.30 9.88 -9.73
C PHE A 145 -18.34 10.40 -10.79
N GLU A 146 -18.74 10.36 -12.07
CA GLU A 146 -17.94 10.88 -13.18
C GLU A 146 -17.67 12.38 -13.01
N LEU A 147 -18.70 13.17 -12.69
CA LEU A 147 -18.55 14.60 -12.44
C LEU A 147 -17.56 14.87 -11.31
N VAL A 148 -17.74 14.24 -10.15
CA VAL A 148 -16.93 14.47 -8.94
C VAL A 148 -15.49 14.03 -9.16
N VAL A 149 -15.27 12.80 -9.65
CA VAL A 149 -13.94 12.22 -9.78
C VAL A 149 -13.14 12.88 -10.88
N PHE A 150 -13.72 13.07 -12.07
CA PHE A 150 -12.96 13.69 -13.17
C PHE A 150 -12.68 15.16 -12.91
N SER A 151 -13.60 15.90 -12.29
CA SER A 151 -13.32 17.30 -11.92
C SER A 151 -12.17 17.40 -10.91
N ALA A 152 -12.13 16.53 -9.90
CA ALA A 152 -11.02 16.50 -8.94
C ALA A 152 -9.68 16.08 -9.58
N ILE A 153 -9.70 15.14 -10.53
CA ILE A 153 -8.51 14.75 -11.29
C ILE A 153 -8.01 15.92 -12.16
N ASP A 154 -8.90 16.56 -12.91
CA ASP A 154 -8.56 17.68 -13.79
C ASP A 154 -7.93 18.83 -12.98
N ASP A 155 -8.52 19.19 -11.85
CA ASP A 155 -7.98 20.21 -10.94
C ASP A 155 -6.59 19.82 -10.40
N LEU A 156 -6.40 18.56 -10.01
CA LEU A 156 -5.11 18.06 -9.50
C LEU A 156 -4.02 18.11 -10.58
N LEU A 157 -4.34 17.68 -11.79
CA LEU A 157 -3.41 17.68 -12.93
C LEU A 157 -3.07 19.11 -13.34
N ALA A 158 -4.06 20.01 -13.39
CA ALA A 158 -3.85 21.42 -13.67
C ALA A 158 -2.97 22.09 -12.60
N LYS A 159 -3.19 21.79 -11.32
CA LYS A 159 -2.44 22.35 -10.20
C LYS A 159 -0.98 21.87 -10.17
N THR A 160 -0.75 20.59 -10.45
CA THR A 160 0.59 19.98 -10.37
C THR A 160 1.39 20.08 -11.66
N GLY A 161 0.72 20.26 -12.81
CA GLY A 161 1.34 20.22 -14.13
C GLY A 161 1.82 18.82 -14.54
N VAL A 162 1.44 17.76 -13.79
CA VAL A 162 1.79 16.38 -14.09
C VAL A 162 0.98 15.92 -15.30
N THR A 163 1.66 15.36 -16.30
CA THR A 163 0.97 14.77 -17.45
C THR A 163 0.38 13.41 -17.06
N PRO A 164 -0.81 13.03 -17.58
CA PRO A 164 -1.40 11.72 -17.31
C PRO A 164 -0.45 10.55 -17.60
N ASP A 165 0.38 10.65 -18.64
CA ASP A 165 1.36 9.62 -19.03
C ASP A 165 2.45 9.39 -17.98
N ALA A 166 2.69 10.35 -17.07
CA ALA A 166 3.65 10.20 -15.98
C ALA A 166 3.08 9.42 -14.77
N ILE A 167 1.77 9.13 -14.75
CA ILE A 167 1.10 8.43 -13.66
C ILE A 167 1.19 6.93 -13.90
N GLY A 168 2.01 6.24 -13.10
CA GLY A 168 2.20 4.79 -13.23
C GLY A 168 1.12 3.94 -12.56
N VAL A 169 0.40 4.48 -11.57
CA VAL A 169 -0.60 3.74 -10.78
C VAL A 169 -1.75 4.66 -10.42
N LEU A 170 -2.98 4.20 -10.67
CA LEU A 170 -4.22 4.81 -10.18
C LEU A 170 -4.87 3.88 -9.15
N VAL A 171 -5.27 4.43 -8.01
CA VAL A 171 -6.01 3.71 -6.96
C VAL A 171 -7.36 4.41 -6.78
N LEU A 172 -8.45 3.66 -6.92
CA LEU A 172 -9.82 4.12 -6.77
C LEU A 172 -10.52 3.27 -5.69
N ASN A 173 -11.41 3.88 -4.89
CA ASN A 173 -12.24 3.22 -3.89
C ASN A 173 -13.71 3.57 -4.09
#